data_AF-A0AAP0BRJ4-F1
#
_entry.id   AF-A0AAP0BRJ4-F1
#
_cell.length_a   1.000
_cell.length_b   1.000
_cell.length_c   1.000
_cell.angle_alpha   90.00
_cell.angle_beta   90.00
_cell.angle_gamma   90.00
#
_symmetry.space_group_name_H-M   'P 1'
#
loop_
_entity.id
_entity.type
_entity.pdbx_description
1 polymer ?
#
loop_
_entity_poly.entity_id
_entity_poly.type
_entity_poly.pdbx_seq_one_letter_code
_entity_poly.pdbx_strand_id
1 'polypeptide(L)'
;MPYFENCIGAIDGTHIGARVPPELQAAYIGRHGTPTQNIMAVCDFNMCFTFVLAGWEGSTHNSCIVQRALMEPSYHFPFPPTGKILIIN
;
A
#
# COMPACT_ATOMS: atom_id res chain seq x y z
N MET A 1 -23.74 1.94 8.93
CA MET A 1 -22.49 2.61 9.32
C MET A 1 -22.42 3.94 8.60
N PRO A 2 -22.90 5.05 9.20
CA PRO A 2 -22.98 6.34 8.51
C PRO A 2 -21.61 6.91 8.10
N TYR A 3 -20.51 6.42 8.68
CA TYR A 3 -19.15 6.89 8.42
C TYR A 3 -18.48 6.32 7.15
N PHE A 4 -19.06 5.26 6.56
CA PHE A 4 -18.49 4.56 5.41
C PHE A 4 -19.43 4.53 4.21
N GLU A 5 -20.36 5.48 4.15
CA GLU A 5 -21.25 5.61 3.02
C GLU A 5 -20.42 5.79 1.74
N ASN A 6 -20.74 5.00 0.71
CA ASN A 6 -20.03 4.96 -0.57
C ASN A 6 -18.56 4.49 -0.54
N CYS A 7 -18.05 4.06 0.60
CA CYS A 7 -16.78 3.33 0.65
C CYS A 7 -16.92 2.00 -0.11
N ILE A 8 -15.91 1.62 -0.89
CA ILE A 8 -15.84 0.32 -1.59
C ILE A 8 -14.68 -0.55 -1.10
N GLY A 9 -13.80 -0.02 -0.25
CA GLY A 9 -12.65 -0.73 0.28
C GLY A 9 -11.69 0.18 1.04
N ALA A 10 -10.67 -0.44 1.62
CA ALA A 10 -9.62 0.22 2.37
C ALA A 10 -8.26 0.00 1.72
N ILE A 11 -7.38 0.98 1.86
CA ILE A 11 -5.98 0.97 1.45
C ILE A 11 -5.13 1.02 2.71
N ASP A 12 -4.20 0.09 2.85
CA ASP A 12 -3.21 0.12 3.92
C ASP A 12 -1.88 -0.47 3.46
N GLY A 13 -0.80 -0.11 4.14
CA GLY A 13 0.53 -0.68 3.98
C GLY A 13 0.78 -1.79 4.99
N THR A 14 1.47 -2.84 4.57
CA THR A 14 1.95 -3.93 5.42
C THR A 14 3.41 -4.22 5.13
N HIS A 15 4.15 -4.65 6.17
CA HIS A 15 5.57 -4.95 6.05
C HIS A 15 5.79 -6.45 6.04
N ILE A 16 6.49 -6.94 5.03
CA ILE A 16 6.99 -8.32 4.98
C ILE A 16 8.50 -8.34 5.11
N GLY A 17 9.09 -9.43 5.62
CA GLY A 17 10.54 -9.55 5.74
C GLY A 17 11.23 -9.51 4.37
N ALA A 18 12.28 -8.70 4.25
CA ALA A 18 13.06 -8.57 3.03
C ALA A 18 14.45 -9.20 3.20
N ARG A 19 14.92 -9.88 2.15
CA ARG A 19 16.32 -10.33 2.05
C ARG A 19 16.99 -9.56 0.93
N VAL A 20 17.79 -8.58 1.31
CA VAL A 20 18.53 -7.72 0.39
C VAL A 20 20.02 -7.71 0.73
N PRO A 21 20.90 -7.44 -0.26
CA PRO A 21 22.32 -7.29 -0.02
C PRO A 21 22.62 -6.26 1.08
N PRO A 22 23.67 -6.46 1.91
CA PRO A 22 24.01 -5.57 3.02
C PRO A 22 24.08 -4.08 2.64
N GLU A 23 24.60 -3.78 1.45
CA GLU A 23 24.74 -2.43 0.90
C GLU A 23 23.39 -1.72 0.65
N LEU A 24 22.29 -2.46 0.50
CA LEU A 24 20.94 -1.92 0.30
C LEU A 24 20.10 -1.93 1.59
N GLN A 25 20.52 -2.65 2.64
CA GLN A 25 19.68 -2.88 3.83
C GLN A 25 19.23 -1.60 4.52
N ALA A 26 20.05 -0.53 4.49
CA ALA A 26 19.73 0.74 5.13
C ALA A 26 18.37 1.31 4.69
N ALA A 27 18.01 1.18 3.40
CA ALA A 27 16.73 1.66 2.89
C ALA A 27 15.56 0.74 3.31
N TYR A 28 15.81 -0.54 3.54
CA TYR A 28 14.78 -1.53 3.88
C TYR A 28 14.52 -1.62 5.39
N ILE A 29 15.41 -1.06 6.23
CA ILE A 29 15.25 -1.03 7.67
C ILE A 29 14.32 0.12 8.05
N GLY A 30 13.08 -0.22 8.38
CA GLY A 30 12.12 0.71 8.96
C GLY A 30 12.24 0.81 10.48
N ARG A 31 11.16 1.25 11.13
CA ARG A 31 11.07 1.42 12.60
C ARG A 31 11.45 0.17 13.42
N HIS A 32 11.24 -1.01 12.86
CA HIS A 32 11.42 -2.29 13.57
C HIS A 32 12.86 -2.83 13.54
N GLY A 33 13.82 -2.09 12.95
CA GLY A 33 15.24 -2.44 12.98
C GLY A 33 15.63 -3.68 12.16
N THR A 34 14.68 -4.28 11.45
CA THR A 34 14.89 -5.40 10.53
C THR A 34 14.55 -4.99 9.10
N PRO A 35 15.27 -5.52 8.09
CA PRO A 35 14.94 -5.25 6.70
C PRO A 35 13.55 -5.78 6.35
N THR A 36 12.68 -4.89 5.89
CA THR A 36 11.33 -5.23 5.43
C THR A 36 11.06 -4.60 4.07
N GLN A 37 10.07 -5.13 3.37
CA GLN A 37 9.50 -4.55 2.18
C GLN A 37 8.09 -4.08 2.52
N ASN A 38 7.77 -2.84 2.18
CA ASN A 38 6.43 -2.30 2.34
C ASN A 38 5.58 -2.72 1.12
N ILE A 39 4.39 -3.25 1.40
CA ILE A 39 3.39 -3.67 0.44
C ILE A 39 2.13 -2.87 0.72
N MET A 40 1.68 -2.09 -0.25
CA MET A 40 0.38 -1.44 -0.19
C MET A 40 -0.67 -2.34 -0.81
N ALA A 41 -1.79 -2.55 -0.12
CA ALA A 41 -2.90 -3.33 -0.63
C ALA A 41 -4.22 -2.56 -0.53
N VAL A 42 -5.10 -2.78 -1.50
CA VAL A 42 -6.50 -2.38 -1.44
C VAL A 42 -7.33 -3.63 -1.19
N CYS A 43 -8.24 -3.56 -0.22
CA CYS A 43 -9.09 -4.66 0.17
C CYS A 43 -10.57 -4.23 0.14
N ASP A 44 -11.43 -5.05 -0.45
CA ASP A 44 -12.88 -4.82 -0.44
C ASP A 44 -13.53 -5.30 0.87
N PHE A 45 -14.84 -5.12 0.99
CA PHE A 45 -15.61 -5.56 2.17
C PHE A 45 -15.75 -7.08 2.30
N ASN A 46 -15.40 -7.85 1.28
CA ASN A 46 -15.35 -9.31 1.34
C ASN A 46 -13.97 -9.82 1.81
N MET A 47 -13.08 -8.92 2.23
CA MET A 47 -11.69 -9.21 2.59
C MET A 47 -10.86 -9.73 1.40
N CYS A 48 -11.27 -9.41 0.17
CA CYS A 48 -10.52 -9.75 -1.03
C CYS A 48 -9.59 -8.60 -1.42
N PHE A 49 -8.31 -8.94 -1.70
CA PHE A 49 -7.39 -7.97 -2.28
C PHE A 49 -7.81 -7.65 -3.72
N THR A 50 -8.12 -6.38 -3.97
CA THR A 50 -8.49 -5.86 -5.30
C THR A 50 -7.32 -5.19 -5.99
N PHE A 51 -6.28 -4.82 -5.23
CA PHE A 51 -5.03 -4.29 -5.75
C PHE A 51 -3.89 -4.54 -4.76
N VAL A 52 -2.71 -4.86 -5.26
CA VAL A 52 -1.49 -5.04 -4.45
C VAL A 52 -0.32 -4.40 -5.19
N LEU A 53 0.38 -3.50 -4.51
CA LEU A 53 1.64 -2.92 -4.95
C LEU A 53 2.74 -3.27 -3.96
N ALA A 54 3.53 -4.27 -4.33
CA ALA A 54 4.76 -4.64 -3.65
C ALA A 54 5.97 -3.95 -4.31
N GLY A 55 7.14 -4.06 -3.70
CA GLY A 55 8.38 -3.53 -4.29
C GLY A 55 9.13 -2.54 -3.40
N TRP A 56 8.45 -1.96 -2.41
CA TRP A 56 8.95 -0.76 -1.74
C TRP A 56 9.82 -1.06 -0.54
N GLU A 57 10.81 -0.20 -0.33
CA GLU A 57 11.69 -0.30 0.80
C GLU A 57 10.90 -0.15 2.12
N GLY A 58 11.29 -0.91 3.14
CA GLY A 58 10.61 -0.93 4.44
C GLY A 58 10.71 0.37 5.25
N SER A 59 11.52 1.34 4.82
CA SER A 59 11.50 2.70 5.38
C SER A 59 10.49 3.62 4.68
N THR A 60 9.96 3.22 3.52
CA THR A 60 9.07 4.05 2.71
C THR A 60 7.71 4.21 3.38
N HIS A 61 7.23 5.46 3.47
CA HIS A 61 5.92 5.78 4.03
C HIS A 61 4.77 5.33 3.10
N ASN A 62 3.67 4.84 3.69
CA ASN A 62 2.47 4.41 2.93
C ASN A 62 1.96 5.50 1.98
N SER A 63 1.97 6.76 2.40
CA SER A 63 1.52 7.90 1.59
C SER A 63 2.36 8.07 0.30
N CYS A 64 3.67 7.81 0.35
CA CYS A 64 4.52 7.85 -0.83
C CYS A 64 4.16 6.74 -1.83
N ILE A 65 3.85 5.55 -1.32
CA ILE A 65 3.46 4.40 -2.16
C ILE A 65 2.10 4.67 -2.82
N VAL A 66 1.12 5.17 -2.05
CA VAL A 66 -0.19 5.60 -2.58
C VAL A 66 -0.01 6.65 -3.67
N GLN A 67 0.77 7.70 -3.40
CA GLN A 67 1.01 8.76 -4.37
C GLN A 67 1.64 8.22 -5.65
N ARG A 68 2.62 7.31 -5.55
CA ARG A 68 3.22 6.70 -6.73
C ARG A 68 2.22 5.83 -7.49
N ALA A 69 1.39 5.05 -6.80
CA ALA A 69 0.34 4.23 -7.41
C ALA A 69 -0.65 5.08 -8.23
N LEU A 70 -1.00 6.27 -7.72
CA LEU A 70 -1.90 7.21 -8.40
C LEU A 70 -1.26 7.94 -9.58
N MET A 71 0.05 8.21 -9.52
CA MET A 71 0.76 9.02 -10.53
C MET A 71 1.34 8.20 -11.68
N GLU A 72 1.54 6.90 -11.51
CA GLU A 72 2.20 6.02 -12.47
C GLU A 72 1.16 5.14 -13.19
N PRO A 73 0.79 5.44 -14.45
CA PRO A 73 -0.28 4.74 -15.15
C PRO A 73 0.00 3.25 -15.34
N SER A 74 1.27 2.86 -15.40
CA SER A 74 1.67 1.46 -15.57
C SER A 74 1.28 0.56 -14.38
N TYR A 75 0.98 1.12 -13.21
CA TYR A 75 0.46 0.36 -12.08
C TYR A 75 -1.03 0.04 -12.20
N HIS A 76 -1.77 0.65 -13.12
CA HIS A 76 -3.20 0.37 -13.32
C HIS A 76 -4.02 0.44 -12.02
N PHE A 77 -3.75 1.47 -11.20
CA PHE A 77 -4.46 1.65 -9.93
C PHE A 77 -5.98 1.74 -10.13
N PRO A 78 -6.79 0.99 -9.35
CA PRO A 78 -8.24 0.95 -9.54
C PRO A 78 -8.90 2.20 -8.94
N PHE A 79 -9.13 3.20 -9.77
CA PHE A 79 -9.89 4.37 -9.36
C PHE A 79 -11.34 3.97 -9.03
N PRO A 80 -11.90 4.41 -7.89
CA PRO A 80 -13.27 4.12 -7.55
C PRO A 80 -14.24 4.74 -8.59
N PRO A 81 -15.38 4.10 -8.88
CA PRO A 81 -16.42 4.68 -9.71
C PRO A 81 -16.90 6.04 -9.17
N THR A 82 -17.52 6.86 -10.02
CA THR A 82 -18.08 8.16 -9.61
C THR A 82 -18.98 8.03 -8.39
N GLY A 83 -18.71 8.85 -7.38
CA GLY A 83 -19.47 8.84 -6.12
C GLY A 83 -19.09 7.71 -5.16
N LYS A 84 -18.04 6.92 -5.44
CA LYS A 84 -17.45 5.93 -4.54
C LYS A 84 -16.07 6.38 -4.05
N ILE A 85 -15.67 5.88 -2.88
CA ILE A 85 -14.38 6.23 -2.25
C ILE A 85 -13.62 4.98 -1.79
N LEU A 86 -12.29 5.08 -1.76
CA LEU A 86 -11.41 4.19 -1.02
C LEU A 86 -10.90 4.94 0.21
N ILE A 87 -10.80 4.25 1.34
CA ILE A 87 -10.31 4.85 2.59
C ILE A 87 -8.87 4.46 2.80
N ILE A 88 -8.02 5.42 3.17
CA ILE A 88 -6.61 5.19 3.48
C ILE A 88 -6.47 5.21 5.00
N ASN A 89 -5.85 4.18 5.58
CA ASN A 89 -5.52 4.09 7.01
C ASN A 89 -4.21 4.83 7.33
#